data_AF-A0A2G4GGP4-F1
#
_entry.id   AF-A0A2G4GGP4-F1
#
_cell.length_a   1.000
_cell.length_b   1.000
_cell.length_c   1.000
_cell.angle_alpha   90.00
_cell.angle_beta   90.00
_cell.angle_gamma   90.00
#
_symmetry.space_group_name_H-M   'P 1'
#
loop_
_entity.id
_entity.type
_entity.pdbx_description
1 polymer ?
#
loop_
_entity_poly.entity_id
_entity_poly.type
_entity_poly.pdbx_seq_one_letter_code
_entity_poly.pdbx_strand_id
1 'polypeptide(L)'
;MAQASPSGGQCVLLPHGIPETWWGSAFEAHGITADPYRTISFAVRWHGPRPAVLWEITGAAGLLISGGAADPSWHTTDASGEALLAAPVSA
;
A
#
# COMPACT_ATOMS: atom_id res chain seq x y z
N MET A 1 16.44 -8.72 -7.65
CA MET A 1 16.14 -7.45 -8.34
C MET A 1 14.68 -7.54 -8.76
N ALA A 2 13.77 -6.77 -8.15
CA ALA A 2 12.36 -6.78 -8.53
C ALA A 2 12.24 -6.29 -9.98
N GLN A 3 11.64 -7.09 -10.86
CA GLN A 3 11.48 -6.75 -12.27
C GLN A 3 10.10 -6.10 -12.45
N ALA A 4 10.07 -4.88 -12.99
CA ALA A 4 8.83 -4.17 -13.27
C ALA A 4 7.90 -5.00 -14.19
N SER A 5 6.58 -4.94 -13.97
CA SER A 5 5.62 -5.61 -14.85
C SER A 5 5.82 -5.17 -16.30
N PRO A 6 5.65 -6.07 -17.28
CA PRO A 6 5.58 -5.71 -18.70
C PRO A 6 4.49 -4.66 -19.01
N SER A 7 3.47 -4.60 -18.16
CA SER A 7 2.34 -3.66 -18.27
C SER A 7 2.61 -2.25 -17.72
N GLY A 8 3.69 -2.03 -16.97
CA GLY A 8 4.01 -0.72 -16.38
C GLY A 8 3.01 -0.18 -15.34
N GLY A 9 2.04 -0.98 -14.88
CA GLY A 9 1.03 -0.54 -13.92
C GLY A 9 1.65 -0.13 -12.57
N GLN A 10 1.19 1.00 -12.03
CA GLN A 10 1.57 1.50 -10.71
C GLN A 10 0.31 1.84 -9.90
N CYS A 11 0.32 1.51 -8.61
CA CYS A 11 -0.72 1.86 -7.65
C CYS A 11 -0.09 2.50 -6.42
N VAL A 12 -0.66 3.62 -5.95
CA VAL A 12 -0.22 4.31 -4.74
C VAL A 12 -1.29 4.11 -3.67
N LEU A 13 -0.98 3.40 -2.58
CA LEU A 13 -1.99 3.02 -1.57
C LEU A 13 -2.48 4.21 -0.75
N LEU A 14 -1.54 5.04 -0.29
CA LEU A 14 -1.80 6.15 0.63
C LEU A 14 -1.20 7.44 0.05
N PRO A 15 -1.72 7.92 -1.11
CA PRO A 15 -1.11 9.02 -1.84
C PRO A 15 -1.03 10.32 -1.04
N HIS A 16 -1.94 10.49 -0.07
CA HIS A 16 -2.01 11.65 0.83
C HIS A 16 -1.64 11.32 2.28
N GLY A 17 -1.04 10.14 2.53
CA GLY A 17 -0.75 9.66 3.86
C GLY A 17 -1.99 9.12 4.58
N ILE A 18 -1.86 8.89 5.88
CA ILE A 18 -2.97 8.47 6.75
C ILE A 18 -3.45 9.70 7.51
N PRO A 19 -4.74 10.06 7.47
CA PRO A 19 -5.28 11.17 8.24
C PRO A 19 -4.97 11.04 9.74
N GLU A 20 -4.62 12.15 10.40
CA GLU A 20 -4.26 12.16 11.83
C GLU A 20 -5.37 11.57 12.72
N THR A 21 -6.62 11.86 12.39
CA THR A 21 -7.79 11.32 13.10
C THR A 21 -7.92 9.80 13.01
N TRP A 22 -7.17 9.15 12.12
CA TRP A 22 -7.17 7.70 11.93
C TRP A 22 -5.90 7.04 12.50
N TRP A 23 -4.97 7.81 13.07
CA TRP A 23 -3.77 7.24 13.66
C TRP A 23 -4.09 6.31 14.83
N GLY A 24 -3.39 5.17 14.87
CA GLY A 24 -3.66 4.08 15.81
C GLY A 24 -4.93 3.26 15.52
N SER A 25 -5.79 3.71 14.61
CA SER A 25 -7.02 3.00 14.23
C SER A 25 -6.78 2.12 13.02
N ALA A 26 -7.19 0.86 13.10
CA ALA A 26 -7.12 -0.06 11.96
C ALA A 26 -8.22 0.27 10.95
N PHE A 27 -7.91 0.12 9.66
CA PHE A 27 -8.89 0.25 8.57
C PHE A 27 -8.51 -0.66 7.40
N GLU A 28 -9.48 -0.93 6.53
CA GLU A 28 -9.30 -1.81 5.37
C GLU A 28 -10.17 -1.38 4.19
N ALA A 29 -9.69 -1.68 3.00
CA ALA A 29 -10.38 -1.46 1.73
C ALA A 29 -10.22 -2.72 0.88
N HIS A 30 -11.30 -3.15 0.22
CA HIS A 30 -11.35 -4.42 -0.49
C HIS A 30 -11.77 -4.23 -1.94
N GLY A 31 -11.10 -4.92 -2.86
CA GLY A 31 -11.49 -4.99 -4.27
C GLY A 31 -11.45 -3.65 -5.02
N ILE A 32 -10.60 -2.72 -4.58
CA ILE A 32 -10.44 -1.42 -5.24
C ILE A 32 -9.75 -1.63 -6.58
N THR A 33 -10.25 -1.01 -7.65
CA THR A 33 -9.61 -1.06 -8.96
C THR A 33 -8.25 -0.38 -8.90
N ALA A 34 -7.17 -1.13 -9.12
CA ALA A 34 -5.81 -0.58 -9.16
C ALA A 34 -5.46 -0.10 -10.57
N ASP A 35 -5.79 -0.91 -11.58
CA ASP A 35 -5.69 -0.59 -13.01
C ASP A 35 -6.67 -1.49 -13.79
N PRO A 36 -6.76 -1.41 -15.14
CA PRO A 36 -7.70 -2.23 -15.91
C PRO A 36 -7.54 -3.76 -15.80
N TYR A 37 -6.43 -4.27 -15.24
CA TYR A 37 -6.10 -5.68 -15.17
C TYR A 37 -6.00 -6.21 -13.73
N ARG A 38 -6.11 -5.34 -12.72
CA ARG A 38 -5.98 -5.71 -11.29
C ARG A 38 -6.96 -4.98 -10.39
N THR A 39 -7.37 -5.69 -9.34
CA THR A 39 -7.90 -5.08 -8.13
C THR A 39 -6.92 -5.28 -6.97
N ILE A 40 -7.03 -4.41 -5.97
CA ILE A 40 -6.24 -4.47 -4.75
C ILE A 40 -7.13 -4.38 -3.52
N SER A 41 -6.84 -5.22 -2.55
CA SER A 41 -7.36 -5.13 -1.18
C SER A 41 -6.18 -4.82 -0.27
N PHE A 42 -6.38 -3.94 0.71
CA PHE A 42 -5.35 -3.65 1.69
C PHE A 42 -5.95 -3.31 3.06
N ALA A 43 -5.17 -3.54 4.10
CA ALA A 43 -5.48 -3.17 5.47
C ALA A 43 -4.31 -2.43 6.10
N VAL A 44 -4.62 -1.52 7.02
CA VAL A 44 -3.63 -0.87 7.87
C VAL A 44 -3.87 -1.32 9.31
N ARG A 45 -2.82 -1.87 9.91
CA ARG A 45 -2.73 -2.23 11.33
C ARG A 45 -1.63 -1.39 11.99
N TRP A 46 -1.60 -1.31 13.32
CA TRP A 46 -0.63 -0.45 14.02
C TRP A 46 0.25 -1.25 14.97
N HIS A 47 1.54 -0.98 14.94
CA HIS A 47 2.56 -1.48 15.86
C HIS A 47 3.20 -0.28 16.56
N GLY A 48 2.61 0.12 17.69
CA GLY A 48 2.92 1.41 18.32
C GLY A 48 2.59 2.56 17.35
N PRO A 49 3.49 3.52 17.13
CA PRO A 49 3.24 4.64 16.23
C PRO A 49 3.39 4.28 14.74
N ARG A 50 3.84 3.06 14.40
CA ARG A 50 4.12 2.68 13.01
C ARG A 50 2.96 1.87 12.42
N PRO A 51 2.40 2.28 11.27
CA PRO A 51 1.40 1.49 10.58
C PRO A 51 2.07 0.35 9.80
N ALA A 52 1.50 -0.85 9.87
CA ALA A 52 1.78 -1.95 8.97
C ALA A 52 0.68 -2.02 7.91
N VAL A 53 1.09 -1.99 6.65
CA VAL A 53 0.20 -2.22 5.52
C VAL A 53 0.24 -3.68 5.13
N LEU A 54 -0.93 -4.29 4.99
CA LEU A 54 -1.12 -5.63 4.43
C LEU A 54 -1.82 -5.45 3.09
N TRP A 55 -1.41 -6.19 2.06
CA TRP A 55 -2.02 -6.07 0.74
C TRP A 55 -2.20 -7.43 0.07
N GLU A 56 -3.15 -7.47 -0.84
CA GLU A 56 -3.39 -8.56 -1.77
C GLU A 56 -3.89 -8.00 -3.11
N ILE A 57 -3.27 -8.45 -4.21
CA ILE A 57 -3.61 -8.09 -5.57
C ILE A 57 -4.29 -9.30 -6.22
N THR A 58 -5.44 -9.06 -6.84
CA THR A 58 -6.08 -10.02 -7.74
C THR A 58 -5.90 -9.56 -9.19
N GLY A 59 -5.43 -10.46 -10.06
CA GLY A 59 -5.26 -10.18 -11.49
C GLY A 59 -3.85 -10.46 -12.00
N ALA A 60 -3.41 -9.70 -13.00
CA ALA A 60 -2.10 -9.89 -13.63
C ALA A 60 -0.93 -9.52 -12.69
N ALA A 61 0.18 -10.26 -12.77
CA ALA A 61 1.36 -10.04 -11.91
C ALA A 61 2.13 -8.74 -12.20
N GLY A 62 2.94 -8.32 -11.22
CA GLY A 62 3.99 -7.30 -11.35
C GLY A 62 3.59 -5.85 -11.10
N LEU A 63 2.35 -5.57 -10.66
CA LEU A 63 1.91 -4.21 -10.32
C LEU A 63 2.89 -3.60 -9.29
N LEU A 64 3.43 -2.42 -9.60
CA LEU A 64 4.27 -1.67 -8.65
C LEU A 64 3.36 -0.98 -7.64
N ILE A 65 3.45 -1.36 -6.37
CA ILE A 65 2.74 -0.71 -5.27
C ILE A 65 3.71 0.20 -4.52
N SER A 66 3.28 1.41 -4.16
CA SER A 66 4.04 2.30 -3.27
C SER A 66 3.19 2.88 -2.13
N GLY A 67 3.87 3.29 -1.05
CA GLY A 67 3.26 3.86 0.15
C GLY A 67 2.77 5.29 0.01
N GLY A 68 3.09 5.97 -1.10
CA GLY A 68 2.72 7.37 -1.30
C GLY A 68 3.31 8.28 -0.22
N ALA A 69 2.52 9.25 0.26
CA ALA A 69 2.96 10.14 1.33
C ALA A 69 3.02 9.48 2.71
N ALA A 70 2.47 8.27 2.89
CA ALA A 70 2.62 7.54 4.16
C ALA A 70 4.06 7.03 4.36
N ASP A 71 4.70 6.58 3.28
CA ASP A 71 6.12 6.23 3.25
C ASP A 71 6.64 6.28 1.79
N PRO A 72 7.32 7.37 1.39
CA PRO A 72 7.82 7.52 0.02
C PRO A 72 8.92 6.54 -0.35
N SER A 73 9.58 5.92 0.64
CA SER A 73 10.68 4.98 0.42
C SER A 73 10.18 3.56 0.17
N TRP A 74 9.01 3.21 0.71
CA TRP A 74 8.45 1.87 0.60
C TRP A 74 7.74 1.63 -0.73
N HIS A 75 8.09 0.53 -1.38
CA HIS A 75 7.47 0.01 -2.59
C HIS A 75 7.73 -1.49 -2.73
N THR A 76 6.88 -2.18 -3.50
CA THR A 76 7.01 -3.62 -3.80
C THR A 76 6.31 -3.99 -5.11
N THR A 77 6.66 -5.15 -5.66
CA THR A 77 5.96 -5.80 -6.78
C THR A 77 5.29 -7.11 -6.38
N ASP A 78 5.39 -7.50 -5.10
CA ASP A 78 4.81 -8.74 -4.60
C ASP A 78 3.28 -8.65 -4.62
N ALA A 79 2.61 -9.70 -5.11
CA ALA A 79 1.16 -9.72 -5.23
C ALA A 79 0.44 -9.69 -3.87
N SER A 80 1.11 -10.12 -2.82
CA SER A 80 0.59 -10.09 -1.44
C SER A 80 1.73 -9.94 -0.45
N GLY A 81 1.45 -9.39 0.72
CA GLY A 81 2.43 -9.33 1.79
C GLY A 81 2.05 -8.35 2.88
N GLU A 82 3.03 -8.08 3.74
CA GLU A 82 2.94 -7.06 4.77
C GLU A 82 4.24 -6.25 4.86
N ALA A 83 4.12 -4.99 5.28
CA ALA A 83 5.26 -4.12 5.48
C ALA A 83 4.98 -3.09 6.56
N LEU A 84 5.96 -2.88 7.44
CA LEU A 84 5.93 -1.82 8.44
C LEU A 84 6.43 -0.51 7.82
N LEU A 85 5.58 0.51 7.78
CA LEU A 85 5.89 1.82 7.22
C LEU A 85 6.56 2.74 8.26
N ALA A 86 7.07 3.88 7.80
CA ALA A 86 7.47 4.99 8.67
C ALA A 86 6.32 5.42 9.60
N ALA A 87 6.67 5.86 10.81
CA ALA A 87 5.69 6.49 11.71
C ALA A 87 5.26 7.83 11.09
N PRO A 88 3.95 8.13 11.02
CA PRO A 88 3.50 9.41 10.52
C PRO A 88 3.93 10.52 11.49
N VAL A 89 4.17 11.69 10.94
CA VAL A 89 4.52 12.91 11.68
C VAL A 89 3.39 13.92 11.52
N SER A 90 3.07 14.66 12.58
CA SER A 90 2.17 15.80 12.45
C SER A 90 2.81 16.85 11.56
N ALA A 91 1.97 17.51 10.77
CA ALA A 91 2.34 18.76 10.11
C ALA A 91 2.54 19.89 11.14
#